data_AF-A0A955F4P4-F1
#
_entry.id   AF-A0A955F4P4-F1
#
_cell.length_a   1.000
_cell.length_b   1.000
_cell.length_c   1.000
_cell.angle_alpha   90.00
_cell.angle_beta   90.00
_cell.angle_gamma   90.00
#
_symmetry.space_group_name_H-M   'P 1'
#
loop_
_entity.id
_entity.type
_entity.pdbx_description
1 polymer ?
#
loop_
_entity_poly.entity_id
_entity_poly.type
_entity_poly.pdbx_seq_one_letter_code
_entity_poly.pdbx_strand_id
1 'polypeptide(L)' 'MDESKLQPLDFERPIFEMRAKISELDELSRSTGMDLNGQMQPLKDKLNELTLQIFDGLSAWDRVRLAR' A
#
# COMPACT_ATOMS: atom_id res chain seq x y z
N MET A 1 27.49 -4.43 3.11
CA MET A 1 26.47 -5.45 2.79
C MET A 1 25.15 -4.75 2.95
N ASP A 2 24.50 -4.47 1.83
CA ASP A 2 23.32 -3.63 1.75
C ASP A 2 22.10 -4.47 2.17
N GLU A 3 21.78 -4.42 3.46
CA GLU A 3 20.64 -5.13 4.04
C GLU A 3 19.48 -4.17 4.33
N SER A 4 19.18 -3.25 3.42
CA SER A 4 17.91 -2.51 3.39
C SER A 4 16.76 -3.42 2.95
N LYS A 5 16.68 -4.62 3.54
CA LYS A 5 15.51 -5.46 3.49
C LYS A 5 14.52 -4.84 4.45
N LEU A 6 13.75 -3.87 3.94
CA LEU A 6 12.57 -3.31 4.58
C LEU A 6 11.67 -4.48 4.99
N GLN A 7 11.84 -4.95 6.22
CA GLN A 7 10.87 -5.81 6.89
C GLN A 7 9.60 -4.96 6.93
N PRO A 8 8.50 -5.37 6.29
CA PRO A 8 7.28 -4.60 6.32
C PRO A 8 6.93 -4.40 7.79
N LEU A 9 6.98 -3.14 8.23
CA LEU A 9 6.64 -2.81 9.59
C LEU A 9 5.16 -3.21 9.78
N ASP A 10 4.77 -3.64 10.97
CA ASP A 10 3.40 -4.16 11.19
C ASP A 10 2.31 -3.18 10.73
N PHE A 11 2.62 -1.88 10.73
CA PHE A 11 1.76 -0.83 10.23
C PHE A 11 1.65 -0.74 8.70
N GLU A 12 2.59 -1.30 7.93
CA GLU A 12 2.56 -1.34 6.46
C GLU A 12 1.74 -2.52 5.91
N ARG A 13 1.47 -3.54 6.73
CA ARG A 13 0.63 -4.69 6.35
C ARG A 13 -0.70 -4.30 5.67
N PRO A 14 -1.54 -3.42 6.25
CA PRO A 14 -2.82 -3.08 5.63
C PRO A 14 -2.65 -2.32 4.29
N ILE A 15 -1.56 -1.56 4.13
CA ILE A 15 -1.21 -0.92 2.84
C ILE A 15 -0.83 -1.99 1.82
N PHE A 16 0.02 -2.94 2.20
CA PHE A 16 0.48 -4.02 1.33
C PHE A 16 -0.69 -4.89 0.85
N GLU A 17 -1.57 -5.31 1.76
CA GLU A 17 -2.77 -6.10 1.43
C GLU A 17 -3.72 -5.35 0.47
N MET A 18 -3.88 -4.03 0.66
CA MET A 18 -4.72 -3.22 -0.21
C MET A 18 -4.07 -3.00 -1.59
N ARG A 19 -2.75 -2.83 -1.68
CA ARG A 19 -2.02 -2.80 -2.97
C ARG A 19 -2.13 -4.13 -3.70
N ALA A 20 -2.00 -5.25 -2.99
CA ALA A 20 -2.15 -6.58 -3.57
C ALA A 20 -3.52 -6.76 -4.21
N LYS A 21 -4.60 -6.37 -3.52
CA LYS A 21 -5.97 -6.38 -4.08
C LYS A 21 -6.13 -5.52 -5.32
N ILE A 22 -5.54 -4.31 -5.33
CA ILE A 22 -5.59 -3.43 -6.51
C ILE A 22 -4.86 -4.09 -7.70
N SER A 23 -3.70 -4.70 -7.44
CA SER A 23 -2.93 -5.41 -8.47
C SER A 23 -3.68 -6.61 -9.03
N GLU A 24 -4.32 -7.40 -8.17
CA GLU A 24 -5.12 -8.56 -8.57
C GLU A 24 -6.33 -8.14 -9.40
N LEU A 25 -7.01 -7.06 -9.02
CA LEU A 25 -8.09 -6.47 -9.81
C LEU A 25 -7.62 -5.94 -11.17
N ASP A 26 -6.43 -5.34 -11.24
CA ASP A 26 -5.82 -4.87 -12.49
C ASP A 26 -5.51 -6.03 -13.42
N GLU A 27 -4.91 -7.09 -12.89
CA GLU A 27 -4.60 -8.30 -13.65
C GLU A 27 -5.88 -9.02 -14.12
N LEU A 28 -6.90 -9.09 -13.26
CA LEU A 28 -8.20 -9.64 -13.61
C LEU A 28 -8.90 -8.81 -14.69
N SER A 29 -8.83 -7.48 -14.60
CA SER A 29 -9.37 -6.56 -15.61
C SER A 29 -8.71 -6.80 -16.98
N ARG A 30 -7.39 -6.96 -17.01
CA ARG A 30 -6.63 -7.28 -18.23
C ARG A 30 -6.94 -8.68 -18.77
N SER A 31 -7.07 -9.66 -17.89
CA SER A 31 -7.32 -11.07 -18.26
C SER A 31 -8.74 -11.28 -18.80
N THR A 32 -9.74 -10.63 -18.19
CA THR A 32 -11.15 -10.76 -18.58
C THR A 32 -11.58 -9.78 -19.65
N GLY A 33 -10.79 -8.72 -19.90
CA GLY A 33 -11.15 -7.61 -20.78
C GLY A 33 -12.28 -6.74 -20.23
N MET A 34 -12.69 -6.93 -18.97
CA MET A 34 -13.66 -6.08 -18.30
C MET A 34 -12.98 -4.82 -17.78
N ASP A 35 -13.54 -3.65 -18.06
CA ASP A 35 -13.06 -2.39 -17.49
C ASP A 35 -13.45 -2.29 -16.02
N LEU A 36 -12.49 -2.59 -15.13
CA LEU A 36 -12.64 -2.46 -13.69
C LEU A 36 -11.98 -1.18 -13.16
N ASN A 37 -11.46 -0.29 -14.02
CA ASN A 37 -10.79 0.94 -13.58
C ASN A 37 -11.71 1.82 -12.72
N GLY A 38 -13.00 1.86 -13.03
CA GLY A 38 -13.99 2.60 -12.23
C GLY A 38 -14.08 2.12 -10.78
N GLN A 39 -13.78 0.85 -10.52
CA GLN A 39 -13.77 0.28 -9.17
C GLN A 39 -12.38 0.37 -8.51
N MET A 40 -11.31 0.51 -9.30
CA MET A 40 -9.95 0.69 -8.78
C MET A 40 -9.72 2.09 -8.19
N GLN A 41 -10.35 3.13 -8.75
CA GLN A 41 -10.15 4.49 -8.27
C GLN A 41 -10.50 4.66 -6.78
N PRO A 42 -11.69 4.25 -6.30
CA PRO A 42 -12.00 4.34 -4.86
C PRO A 42 -11.11 3.44 -3.98
N LEU A 43 -10.56 2.35 -4.52
CA LEU A 43 -9.59 1.51 -3.81
C LEU A 43 -8.23 2.22 -3.67
N LYS A 44 -7.77 2.93 -4.70
CA LYS A 44 -6.55 3.76 -4.67
C LYS A 44 -6.70 4.94 -3.73
N ASP A 45 -7.88 5.57 -3.70
CA ASP A 45 -8.16 6.67 -2.77
C ASP A 45 -8.13 6.19 -1.33
N LYS A 46 -8.79 5.05 -1.02
CA LYS A 46 -8.70 4.41 0.29
C LYS A 46 -7.28 4.01 0.68
N LEU A 47 -6.50 3.48 -0.27
CA LEU A 47 -5.10 3.17 -0.04
C LEU A 47 -4.33 4.42 0.39
N ASN A 48 -4.56 5.54 -0.29
CA ASN A 48 -3.89 6.79 0.00
C ASN A 48 -4.30 7.36 1.36
N GLU A 49 -5.59 7.36 1.69
CA GLU A 49 -6.08 7.75 3.01
C GLU A 49 -5.52 6.88 4.13
N LEU A 50 -5.49 5.56 3.93
CA LEU A 50 -4.95 4.62 4.91
C LEU A 50 -3.44 4.84 5.10
N THR A 51 -2.73 5.06 4.00
CA THR A 51 -1.31 5.44 4.03
C THR A 51 -1.13 6.72 4.83
N LEU A 52 -1.87 7.78 4.52
CA LEU A 52 -1.82 9.04 5.25
C LEU A 52 -2.13 8.86 6.73
N GLN A 53 -3.18 8.12 7.11
CA GLN A 53 -3.51 7.86 8.51
C GLN A 53 -2.41 7.11 9.26
N ILE A 54 -1.80 6.12 8.61
CA ILE A 54 -0.70 5.37 9.19
C ILE A 54 0.50 6.30 9.39
N PHE A 55 0.90 7.03 8.35
CA PHE A 55 2.06 7.94 8.37
C PHE A 55 1.85 9.21 9.21
N ASP A 56 0.62 9.71 9.34
CA ASP A 56 0.25 10.85 10.20
C ASP A 56 0.26 10.44 11.68
N GLY A 57 -0.11 9.19 11.96
CA GLY A 57 0.06 8.56 13.28
C GLY A 57 1.49 8.16 13.63
N LEU A 58 2.44 8.16 12.66
CA LEU A 58 3.85 7.87 12.92
C LEU A 58 4.47 9.00 13.72
N SER A 59 4.72 8.71 15.00
CA SER A 59 5.47 9.59 15.88
C SER A 59 6.87 9.82 15.30
N ALA A 60 7.48 10.97 15.60
CA ALA A 60 8.82 11.35 15.13
C ALA A 60 9.89 10.23 15.32
N TRP A 61 9.66 9.34 16.28
CA TRP A 61 10.50 8.18 16.56
C TRP A 61 10.45 7.07 15.51
N ASP A 62 9.32 6.83 14.84
CA ASP A 62 9.21 5.83 13.76
C ASP A 62 9.94 6.28 12.49
N ARG A 63 9.98 7.60 12.23
CA ARG A 63 10.77 8.18 11.12
C ARG A 63 12.28 7.96 11.31
N VAL A 64 12.76 7.91 12.55
CA VAL A 64 14.17 7.62 12.86
C VAL A 64 14.51 6.16 12.60
N ARG A 65 13.55 5.23 12.77
CA ARG A 65 13.73 3.80 12.47
C ARG A 65 13.81 3.49 10.97
N LEU A 66 13.25 4.36 10.12
CA LEU A 66 13.38 4.33 8.65
C LEU A 66 14.71 4.89 8.13
N ALA A 67 15.45 5.66 8.94
CA ALA A 67 16.68 6.34 8.54
C ALA A 67 17.97 5.57 8.88
N ARG A 68 17.86 4.33 9.38
CA ARG A 68 18.99 3.53 9.83
C ARG A 68 19.17 2.25 9.01
#